data_AF-A0A5J5GLI6-F1
#
_entry.id   AF-A0A5J5GLI6-F1
#
_cell.length_a   1.000
_cell.length_b   1.000
_cell.length_c   1.000
_cell.angle_alpha   90.00
_cell.angle_beta   90.00
_cell.angle_gamma   90.00
#
_symmetry.space_group_name_H-M   'P 1'
#
loop_
_entity.id
_entity.type
_entity.pdbx_description
1 polymer ?
#
loop_
_entity_poly.entity_id
_entity_poly.type
_entity_poly.pdbx_seq_one_letter_code
_entity_poly.pdbx_strand_id
1 'polypeptide(L)'
;MNWSDVETNWEAHVPQILTRWPELEEDDVLATEGDRTEFGALLSRQLGLSPSVADSEIADWLMGLEPADAVMDPSRDSERIRDAAAHIPEGEDVYAEDGDFGDEGVSDRPIGRDT
;
A
#
# COMPACT_ATOMS: atom_id res chain seq x y z
N MET A 1 5.36 11.30 -3.27
CA MET A 1 5.58 12.04 -4.52
C MET A 1 4.25 12.62 -5.00
N ASN A 2 4.22 13.86 -5.52
CA ASN A 2 2.98 14.46 -6.04
C ASN A 2 2.83 14.19 -7.54
N TRP A 3 1.59 14.20 -8.04
CA TRP A 3 1.32 14.00 -9.47
C TRP A 3 1.98 15.06 -10.35
N SER A 4 2.00 16.32 -9.91
CA SER A 4 2.61 17.42 -10.68
C SER A 4 4.11 17.22 -10.97
N ASP A 5 4.83 16.52 -10.09
CA ASP A 5 6.24 16.19 -10.30
C ASP A 5 6.39 15.13 -11.40
N VAL A 6 5.46 14.18 -11.43
CA VAL A 6 5.37 13.12 -12.45
C VAL A 6 4.98 13.70 -13.80
N GLU A 7 3.98 14.58 -13.84
CA GLU A 7 3.55 15.30 -15.05
C GLU A 7 4.71 16.08 -15.67
N THR A 8 5.49 16.80 -14.85
CA THR A 8 6.66 17.57 -15.31
C THR A 8 7.74 16.67 -15.95
N ASN A 9 7.86 15.43 -15.51
CA ASN A 9 8.87 14.48 -15.98
C ASN A 9 8.23 13.24 -16.65
N TRP A 10 7.07 13.41 -17.28
CA TRP A 10 6.22 12.30 -17.73
C TRP A 10 6.98 11.27 -18.56
N GLU A 11 7.69 11.73 -19.60
CA GLU A 11 8.50 10.90 -20.49
C GLU A 11 9.56 10.07 -19.75
N ALA A 12 10.14 10.60 -18.67
CA ALA A 12 11.13 9.88 -17.87
C ALA A 12 10.52 8.75 -17.03
N HIS A 13 9.22 8.84 -16.73
CA HIS A 13 8.48 7.83 -15.99
C HIS A 13 7.88 6.75 -16.90
N VAL A 14 7.72 6.99 -18.21
CA VAL A 14 7.14 6.03 -19.17
C VAL A 14 7.77 4.64 -19.11
N PRO A 15 9.11 4.45 -19.07
CA PRO A 15 9.69 3.11 -18.96
C PRO A 15 9.26 2.36 -17.69
N GLN A 16 9.06 3.07 -16.58
CA GLN A 16 8.60 2.50 -15.31
C GLN A 16 7.11 2.16 -15.36
N ILE A 17 6.31 3.00 -16.02
CA ILE A 17 4.89 2.76 -16.30
C ILE A 17 4.73 1.48 -17.12
N LEU A 18 5.46 1.34 -18.23
CA LEU A 18 5.41 0.15 -19.10
C LEU A 18 5.95 -1.11 -18.40
N THR A 19 6.87 -0.95 -17.44
CA THR A 19 7.32 -2.07 -16.60
C THR A 19 6.21 -2.58 -15.68
N ARG A 20 5.37 -1.67 -15.14
CA ARG A 20 4.26 -2.03 -14.25
C ARG A 20 3.04 -2.53 -15.01
N TRP A 21 2.70 -1.89 -16.12
CA TRP A 21 1.56 -2.24 -16.96
C TRP A 21 2.04 -2.53 -18.39
N PRO A 22 2.58 -3.74 -18.65
CA PRO A 22 3.13 -4.11 -19.95
C PRO A 22 2.07 -4.24 -21.06
N GLU A 23 0.79 -4.17 -20.70
CA GLU A 23 -0.35 -4.16 -21.63
C GLU A 23 -0.57 -2.79 -22.30
N LEU A 24 0.03 -1.72 -21.76
CA LEU A 24 -0.04 -0.38 -22.34
C LEU A 24 0.98 -0.24 -23.48
N GLU A 25 0.64 0.55 -24.50
CA GLU A 25 1.58 0.93 -25.56
C GLU A 25 2.28 2.24 -25.22
N GLU A 26 3.58 2.33 -25.55
CA GLU A 26 4.42 3.51 -25.24
C GLU A 26 3.85 4.79 -25.86
N ASP A 27 3.46 4.75 -27.14
CA ASP A 27 2.87 5.89 -27.85
C ASP A 27 1.57 6.38 -27.19
N ASP A 28 0.71 5.46 -26.75
CA ASP A 28 -0.55 5.79 -26.09
C ASP A 28 -0.32 6.42 -24.72
N VAL A 29 0.68 5.95 -23.96
CA VAL A 29 1.07 6.52 -22.67
C VAL A 29 1.69 7.90 -22.87
N LEU A 30 2.55 8.08 -23.87
CA LEU A 30 3.13 9.40 -24.20
C LEU A 30 2.06 10.39 -24.62
N ALA A 31 1.03 9.94 -25.35
CA ALA A 31 -0.06 10.78 -25.81
C ALA A 31 -0.93 11.37 -24.69
N THR A 32 -0.92 10.80 -23.48
CA THR A 32 -1.66 11.38 -22.34
C THR A 32 -0.96 12.60 -21.75
N GLU A 33 0.28 12.90 -22.16
CA GLU A 33 1.06 14.07 -21.72
C GLU A 33 1.12 14.26 -20.19
N GLY A 34 1.00 13.17 -19.42
CA GLY A 34 0.95 13.22 -17.96
C GLY A 34 -0.37 13.69 -17.34
N ASP A 35 -1.44 13.85 -18.13
CA ASP A 35 -2.79 14.09 -17.60
C ASP A 35 -3.28 12.85 -16.83
N ARG A 36 -3.59 13.03 -15.55
CA ARG A 36 -4.02 11.95 -14.66
C ARG A 36 -5.32 11.30 -15.11
N THR A 37 -6.24 12.11 -15.62
CA THR A 37 -7.59 11.66 -16.00
C THR A 37 -7.51 10.85 -17.28
N GLU A 38 -6.77 11.32 -18.26
CA GLU A 38 -6.53 10.61 -19.52
C GLU A 38 -5.75 9.33 -19.29
N PHE A 39 -4.70 9.36 -18.46
CA PHE A 39 -3.97 8.15 -18.08
C PHE A 39 -4.84 7.14 -17.33
N GLY A 40 -5.69 7.59 -16.40
CA GLY A 40 -6.66 6.74 -15.71
C GLY A 40 -7.70 6.12 -16.67
N ALA A 41 -8.16 6.89 -17.66
CA ALA A 41 -9.07 6.40 -18.68
C ALA A 41 -8.41 5.39 -19.62
N LEU A 42 -7.14 5.61 -20.00
CA LEU A 42 -6.32 4.67 -20.75
C LEU A 42 -6.18 3.35 -19.96
N LEU A 43 -5.79 3.43 -18.70
CA LEU A 43 -5.59 2.28 -17.82
C LEU A 43 -6.89 1.47 -17.64
N SER A 44 -8.00 2.17 -17.39
CA SER A 44 -9.34 1.56 -17.31
C SER A 44 -9.72 0.83 -18.60
N ARG A 45 -9.46 1.43 -19.77
CA ARG A 45 -9.79 0.83 -21.07
C ARG A 45 -8.92 -0.40 -21.36
N GLN A 46 -7.61 -0.29 -21.16
CA GLN A 46 -6.67 -1.32 -21.59
C GLN A 46 -6.72 -2.55 -20.69
N LEU A 47 -6.84 -2.36 -19.37
CA LEU A 47 -6.92 -3.45 -18.40
C LEU A 47 -8.36 -3.86 -18.05
N GLY A 48 -9.37 -3.18 -18.62
CA GLY A 48 -10.78 -3.46 -18.32
C GLY A 48 -11.18 -3.16 -16.87
N LEU A 49 -10.51 -2.22 -16.23
CA LEU A 49 -10.73 -1.84 -14.82
C LEU A 49 -11.84 -0.81 -14.68
N SER A 50 -12.53 -0.82 -13.55
CA SER A 50 -13.41 0.30 -13.18
C SER A 50 -12.58 1.58 -12.95
N PRO A 51 -13.14 2.79 -13.18
CA PRO A 51 -12.41 4.05 -12.97
C PRO A 51 -11.82 4.18 -11.56
N SER A 52 -12.57 3.77 -10.53
CA SER A 52 -12.09 3.77 -9.15
C SER A 52 -10.90 2.84 -8.91
N VAL A 53 -10.83 1.71 -9.62
CA VAL A 53 -9.71 0.77 -9.50
C VAL A 53 -8.49 1.30 -10.25
N ALA A 54 -8.69 1.91 -11.42
CA ALA A 54 -7.62 2.58 -12.15
C ALA A 54 -6.99 3.72 -11.34
N ASP A 55 -7.81 4.53 -10.66
CA ASP A 55 -7.32 5.57 -9.75
C ASP A 55 -6.51 5.00 -8.58
N SER A 56 -6.95 3.88 -7.99
CA SER A 56 -6.19 3.20 -6.94
C SER A 56 -4.85 2.68 -7.44
N GLU A 57 -4.81 2.06 -8.62
CA GLU A 57 -3.58 1.58 -9.24
C GLU A 57 -2.56 2.71 -9.49
N ILE A 58 -3.04 3.87 -9.94
CA ILE A 58 -2.23 5.08 -10.11
C ILE A 58 -1.68 5.56 -8.77
N ALA A 59 -2.53 5.59 -7.73
CA ALA A 59 -2.11 6.00 -6.39
C ALA A 59 -1.04 5.06 -5.81
N ASP A 60 -1.22 3.75 -5.98
CA ASP A 60 -0.26 2.74 -5.52
C ASP A 60 1.08 2.85 -6.25
N TRP A 61 1.05 3.10 -7.56
CA TRP A 61 2.28 3.36 -8.33
C TRP A 61 2.99 4.64 -7.87
N LEU A 62 2.27 5.72 -7.60
CA LEU A 62 2.84 6.97 -7.07
C LEU A 62 3.47 6.78 -5.69
N MET A 63 2.90 5.93 -4.84
CA MET A 63 3.49 5.59 -3.54
C MET A 63 4.75 4.73 -3.72
N GLY A 64 4.76 3.81 -4.69
CA GLY A 64 5.91 2.97 -5.01
C GLY A 64 7.08 3.71 -5.66
N LEU A 65 6.83 4.88 -6.27
CA LEU A 65 7.86 5.78 -6.81
C LEU A 65 8.66 6.52 -5.74
N GLU A 66 8.22 6.53 -4.47
CA GLU A 66 9.02 7.10 -3.40
C GLU A 66 10.29 6.25 -3.20
N PRO A 67 11.50 6.83 -3.32
CA PRO A 67 12.73 6.11 -3.05
C PRO A 67 12.71 5.58 -1.61
N ALA A 68 13.21 4.36 -1.39
CA ALA A 68 13.21 3.71 -0.08
C ALA A 68 13.84 4.58 1.04
N ASP A 69 14.78 5.46 0.69
CA ASP A 69 15.41 6.43 1.60
C ASP A 69 14.45 7.51 2.14
N ALA A 70 13.37 7.86 1.44
CA ALA A 70 12.33 8.79 1.91
C ALA A 70 11.25 8.10 2.76
N VAL A 71 11.05 6.80 2.55
CA VAL A 71 10.14 5.95 3.33
C VAL A 71 10.78 5.52 4.65
N MET A 72 12.11 5.35 4.68
CA MET A 72 12.90 4.98 5.86
C MET A 72 13.69 6.16 6.46
N ASP A 73 13.17 7.39 6.42
CA ASP A 73 13.78 8.50 7.14
C ASP A 73 13.47 8.42 8.65
N PRO A 74 14.46 8.29 9.56
CA PRO A 74 14.23 8.16 11.00
C PRO A 74 13.58 9.40 11.64
N SER A 75 13.51 10.54 10.95
CA SER A 75 12.75 11.72 11.41
C SER A 75 11.23 11.54 11.30
N ARG A 76 10.75 10.70 10.36
CA ARG A 76 9.32 10.37 10.18
C ARG A 76 8.81 9.30 11.15
N ASP A 77 9.73 8.54 11.75
CA ASP A 77 9.43 7.49 12.73
C ASP A 77 8.84 8.09 14.04
N SER A 78 9.29 9.29 14.40
CA SER A 78 8.80 10.00 15.59
C SER A 78 7.36 10.52 15.47
N GLU A 79 6.92 10.85 14.25
CA GLU A 79 5.53 11.30 14.00
C GLU A 79 4.57 10.10 13.96
N ARG A 80 4.99 8.99 13.35
CA ARG A 80 4.21 7.74 13.31
C ARG A 80 3.99 7.12 14.70
N ILE A 81 4.98 7.22 15.59
CA ILE A 81 4.84 6.81 17.00
C ILE A 81 3.84 7.68 17.76
N ARG A 82 3.78 8.99 17.46
CA ARG A 82 2.81 9.91 18.10
C ARG A 82 1.37 9.64 17.65
N ASP A 83 1.15 9.32 16.38
CA ASP A 83 -0.18 8.98 15.87
C ASP A 83 -0.65 7.59 16.33
N ALA A 84 0.26 6.62 16.51
CA ALA A 84 -0.09 5.31 17.06
C ALA A 84 -0.60 5.38 18.51
N ALA A 85 -0.13 6.36 19.29
CA ALA A 85 -0.61 6.60 20.65
C ALA A 85 -2.05 7.15 20.70
N ALA A 86 -2.60 7.64 19.58
CA ALA A 86 -3.94 8.22 19.52
C ALA A 86 -5.07 7.18 19.38
N HIS A 87 -4.75 5.88 19.26
CA HIS A 87 -5.75 4.83 19.04
C HIS A 87 -5.99 3.90 20.25
N ILE A 88 -5.62 4.31 21.46
CA ILE A 88 -6.12 3.63 22.67
C ILE A 88 -7.31 4.47 23.19
N PRO A 89 -8.57 4.01 23.03
CA PRO A 89 -9.72 4.70 23.60
C PRO A 89 -9.59 4.79 25.13
N GLU A 90 -9.94 5.93 25.70
CA GLU A 90 -9.89 6.14 27.15
C GLU A 90 -10.82 5.15 27.86
N GLY A 91 -10.23 4.14 28.53
CA GLY A 91 -10.95 3.13 29.31
C GLY A 91 -10.69 1.67 28.92
N GLU A 92 -9.84 1.39 27.92
CA GLU A 92 -9.41 0.02 27.62
C GLU A 92 -8.27 -0.40 28.55
N ASP A 93 -8.57 -1.34 29.46
CA ASP A 93 -7.59 -1.96 30.34
C ASP A 93 -6.89 -3.10 29.58
N VAL A 94 -5.59 -2.93 29.28
CA VAL A 94 -4.73 -3.91 28.60
C VAL A 94 -4.62 -5.26 29.34
N TYR A 95 -5.08 -5.33 30.59
CA TYR A 95 -5.12 -6.55 31.40
C TYR A 95 -6.51 -7.22 31.42
N ALA A 96 -7.53 -6.65 30.78
CA ALA A 96 -8.88 -7.20 30.77
C ALA A 96 -9.07 -8.36 29.75
N GLU A 97 -8.16 -8.51 28.79
CA GLU A 97 -8.25 -9.48 27.69
C GLU A 97 -7.35 -10.72 27.91
N ASP A 98 -7.06 -11.08 29.16
CA ASP A 98 -6.45 -12.38 29.50
C ASP A 98 -7.46 -13.53 29.41
N GLY A 99 -8.76 -13.24 29.25
CA GLY A 99 -9.86 -14.22 29.26
C GLY A 99 -10.01 -15.04 27.99
N ASP A 100 -9.50 -14.56 26.85
CA ASP A 100 -9.66 -15.23 25.55
C ASP A 100 -8.52 -16.23 25.25
N PHE A 101 -7.46 -16.21 26.07
CA PHE A 101 -6.29 -17.08 25.91
C PHE A 101 -6.11 -18.01 27.12
N GLY A 102 -6.87 -19.10 27.12
CA GLY A 102 -6.74 -20.15 28.12
C GLY A 102 -8.05 -20.90 28.31
N ASP A 103 -8.47 -21.64 27.28
CA ASP A 103 -9.58 -22.57 27.44
C ASP A 103 -9.27 -23.53 28.60
N GLU A 104 -10.27 -23.65 29.45
CA GLU A 104 -10.18 -24.08 30.82
C GLU A 104 -9.85 -25.59 30.90
N GLY A 105 -8.82 -25.95 31.67
CA GLY A 105 -8.85 -27.18 32.46
C GLY A 105 -8.73 -28.55 31.76
N VAL A 106 -8.32 -28.65 30.49
CA VAL A 106 -7.97 -29.96 29.90
C VAL A 106 -6.47 -30.21 30.07
N SER A 107 -6.11 -30.94 31.13
CA SER A 107 -4.77 -31.52 31.26
C SER A 107 -4.59 -32.57 30.16
N ASP A 108 -3.93 -32.20 29.06
CA ASP A 108 -3.57 -33.15 28.02
C ASP A 108 -2.60 -34.17 28.62
N ARG A 109 -3.02 -35.43 28.72
CA ARG A 109 -2.17 -36.50 29.25
C ARG A 109 -1.03 -36.68 28.25
N PRO A 110 0.25 -36.67 28.67
CA PRO A 110 1.35 -36.92 27.75
C PRO A 110 1.17 -38.30 27.12
N ILE A 111 0.95 -38.32 25.80
CA ILE A 111 0.89 -39.53 24.99
C ILE A 111 2.28 -40.18 25.01
N GLY A 112 2.35 -41.41 25.54
CA GLY A 112 3.37 -42.39 25.19
C GLY A 112 4.73 -42.26 25.86
N ARG A 113 4.89 -42.87 27.04
CA ARG A 113 6.09 -43.65 27.36
C ARG A 113 5.67 -44.98 27.97
N ASP A 114 5.55 -45.98 27.10
CA ASP A 114 5.61 -47.39 27.49
C ASP A 114 6.99 -47.68 28.10
N THR A 115 6.96 -48.31 29.28
CA THR A 115 7.96 -49.29 29.74
C THR A 115 7.24 -50.35 30.55
#